data_AF-A0A379JML2-F1
#
_entry.id   AF-A0A379JML2-F1
#
_cell.length_a   1.000
_cell.length_b   1.000
_cell.length_c   1.000
_cell.angle_alpha   90.00
_cell.angle_beta   90.00
_cell.angle_gamma   90.00
#
_symmetry.space_group_name_H-M   'P 1'
#
loop_
_entity.id
_entity.type
_entity.pdbx_description
1 polymer ?
#
loop_
_entity_poly.entity_id
_entity_poly.type
_entity_poly.pdbx_seq_one_letter_code
_entity_poly.pdbx_strand_id
1 'polypeptide(L)'
;MLPELPTTPITTIGTVRSIGGATVIVLDYAAPRGPRRGCRYRVDPIDAEPGTTGCTRVVFHLDGRAALRPPPWAQQREVGLRLRALPDRRAHQIPRDLAAALETAAVTIDHLTDADLTQMVEMVIEAHDPAVRAARITAVVTAVAATADQAAVQS
;
A
#
# COMPACT_ATOMS: atom_id res chain seq x y z
N MET A 1 -11.11 -1.72 13.20
CA MET A 1 -9.87 -1.59 12.40
C MET A 1 -10.24 -1.50 10.93
N LEU A 2 -9.41 -0.88 10.08
CA LEU A 2 -9.51 -1.13 8.64
C LEU A 2 -9.50 -2.66 8.46
N PRO A 3 -10.52 -3.27 7.83
CA PRO A 3 -10.41 -4.68 7.49
C PRO A 3 -9.09 -4.86 6.73
N GLU A 4 -8.32 -5.88 7.10
CA GLU A 4 -7.15 -6.31 6.34
C GLU A 4 -7.56 -6.33 4.87
N LEU A 5 -6.99 -5.41 4.10
CA LEU A 5 -7.34 -5.03 2.73
C LEU A 5 -8.31 -6.00 2.05
N PRO A 6 -9.63 -5.76 2.12
CA PRO A 6 -10.48 -6.49 1.22
C PRO A 6 -10.24 -5.88 -0.16
N THR A 7 -10.05 -6.74 -1.15
CA THR A 7 -10.34 -6.44 -2.56
C THR A 7 -11.74 -5.80 -2.71
N THR A 8 -12.59 -5.92 -1.69
CA THR A 8 -13.91 -5.29 -1.54
C THR A 8 -13.82 -3.80 -1.15
N PRO A 9 -14.50 -2.91 -1.88
CA PRO A 9 -14.66 -1.51 -1.48
C PRO A 9 -15.35 -1.37 -0.10
N ILE A 10 -14.91 -0.40 0.69
CA ILE A 10 -15.52 -0.02 1.97
C ILE A 10 -16.45 1.16 1.73
N THR A 11 -17.64 1.10 2.29
CA THR A 11 -18.60 2.22 2.27
C THR A 11 -18.64 2.88 3.65
N THR A 12 -18.59 4.21 3.70
CA THR A 12 -18.54 4.96 4.96
C THR A 12 -19.13 6.36 4.81
N ILE A 13 -19.39 7.04 5.93
CA ILE A 13 -19.75 8.46 5.98
C ILE A 13 -18.59 9.21 6.61
N GLY A 14 -18.17 10.30 5.97
CA GLY A 14 -17.15 11.20 6.48
C GLY A 14 -17.71 12.57 6.83
N THR A 15 -17.18 13.19 7.88
CA THR A 15 -17.53 14.57 8.25
C THR A 15 -16.48 15.53 7.73
N VAL A 16 -16.90 16.56 6.98
CA VAL A 16 -16.03 17.66 6.57
C VAL A 16 -15.71 18.53 7.78
N ARG A 17 -14.41 18.75 8.03
CA ARG A 17 -13.90 19.63 9.09
C ARG A 17 -12.82 20.55 8.55
N SER A 18 -12.72 21.75 9.13
CA SER A 18 -11.61 22.66 8.94
C SER A 18 -10.67 22.55 10.14
N ILE A 19 -9.41 22.20 9.90
CA ILE A 19 -8.41 21.96 10.94
C ILE A 19 -7.12 22.65 10.51
N GLY A 20 -6.62 23.59 11.29
CA GLY A 20 -5.40 24.35 10.97
C GLY A 20 -5.47 25.07 9.61
N GLY A 21 -6.65 25.59 9.23
CA GLY A 21 -6.88 26.23 7.93
C GLY A 21 -7.03 25.26 6.74
N ALA A 22 -6.99 23.96 6.99
CA ALA A 22 -7.13 22.91 5.98
C ALA A 22 -8.48 22.20 6.10
N THR A 23 -9.23 22.15 4.99
CA THR A 23 -10.43 21.29 4.90
C THR A 23 -10.02 19.83 4.71
N VAL A 24 -10.58 18.96 5.54
CA VAL A 24 -10.39 17.50 5.53
C VAL A 24 -11.72 16.81 5.76
N ILE A 25 -11.83 15.56 5.31
CA ILE A 25 -12.91 14.67 5.68
C ILE A 25 -12.37 13.71 6.73
N VAL A 26 -12.99 13.69 7.91
CA VAL A 26 -12.68 12.76 8.99
C VAL A 26 -13.64 11.58 8.90
N LEU A 27 -13.10 10.38 8.86
CA LEU A 27 -13.83 9.13 8.73
C LEU A 27 -14.03 8.50 10.10
N ASP A 28 -15.11 7.74 10.27
CA ASP A 28 -15.46 7.15 11.56
C ASP A 28 -14.72 5.82 11.84
N TYR A 29 -13.48 5.69 11.37
CA TYR A 29 -12.65 4.54 11.63
C TYR A 29 -11.19 4.93 11.87
N ALA A 30 -10.48 4.06 12.57
CA ALA A 30 -9.08 4.26 12.91
C ALA A 30 -8.19 4.23 11.66
N ALA A 31 -7.27 5.19 11.55
CA ALA A 31 -6.32 5.22 10.45
C ALA A 31 -5.36 4.02 10.50
N PRO A 32 -4.86 3.54 9.34
CA PRO A 32 -3.82 2.54 9.33
C PRO A 32 -2.53 3.14 9.94
N ARG A 33 -1.91 2.39 10.85
CA ARG A 33 -0.61 2.74 11.48
C ARG A 33 0.52 1.96 10.81
N GLY A 34 1.77 2.41 11.03
CA GLY A 34 2.96 1.72 10.53
C GLY A 34 3.18 1.90 9.01
N PRO A 35 3.74 0.90 8.29
CA PRO A 35 4.16 1.02 6.88
C PRO A 35 3.01 1.35 5.91
N ARG A 36 1.75 1.17 6.35
CA ARG A 36 0.53 1.52 5.60
C ARG A 36 0.03 2.95 5.84
N ARG A 37 0.81 3.79 6.54
CA ARG A 37 0.52 5.22 6.67
C ARG A 37 0.58 5.88 5.29
N GLY A 38 -0.55 6.45 4.85
CA GLY A 38 -0.61 7.13 3.56
C GLY A 38 -1.06 6.25 2.39
N CYS A 39 -1.75 5.14 2.65
CA CYS A 39 -2.37 4.34 1.59
C CYS A 39 -3.26 5.19 0.69
N ARG A 40 -3.18 4.91 -0.62
CA ARG A 40 -4.01 5.56 -1.63
C ARG A 40 -5.31 4.79 -1.79
N TYR A 41 -6.40 5.51 -1.90
CA TYR A 41 -7.73 4.99 -2.14
C TYR A 41 -8.31 5.67 -3.37
N ARG A 42 -9.04 4.90 -4.18
CA ARG A 42 -10.07 5.45 -5.05
C ARG A 42 -11.26 5.80 -4.15
N VAL A 43 -11.70 7.04 -4.24
CA VAL A 43 -12.82 7.61 -3.48
C VAL A 43 -13.90 7.99 -4.46
N ASP A 44 -14.99 7.23 -4.45
CA ASP A 44 -16.18 7.50 -5.25
C ASP A 44 -17.32 8.00 -4.33
N PRO A 45 -18.26 8.82 -4.83
CA PRO A 45 -19.52 9.06 -4.14
C PRO A 45 -20.25 7.74 -3.90
N ILE A 46 -20.90 7.59 -2.74
CA ILE A 46 -21.64 6.36 -2.41
C ILE A 46 -22.78 6.09 -3.42
N ASP A 47 -23.46 7.15 -3.88
CA ASP A 47 -24.62 7.09 -4.76
C ASP A 47 -24.27 7.04 -6.25
N ALA A 48 -22.97 7.14 -6.60
CA ALA A 48 -22.52 7.08 -7.97
C ALA A 48 -22.13 5.66 -8.39
N GLU A 49 -22.24 5.39 -9.69
CA GLU A 49 -21.67 4.19 -10.30
C GLU A 49 -20.16 4.13 -10.03
N PRO A 50 -19.63 2.99 -9.54
CA PRO A 50 -18.20 2.85 -9.23
C PRO A 50 -17.31 3.27 -10.42
N GLY A 51 -16.30 4.11 -10.17
CA GLY A 51 -15.29 4.46 -11.16
C GLY A 51 -15.62 5.64 -12.06
N THR A 52 -16.87 6.11 -12.12
CA THR A 52 -17.31 7.18 -13.04
C THR A 52 -16.89 8.59 -12.60
N THR A 53 -17.01 8.89 -11.30
CA THR A 53 -16.81 10.24 -10.74
C THR A 53 -15.79 10.31 -9.61
N GLY A 54 -15.19 9.18 -9.25
CA GLY A 54 -14.23 9.13 -8.17
C GLY A 54 -12.89 9.80 -8.46
N CYS A 55 -12.12 9.95 -7.39
CA CYS A 55 -10.77 10.50 -7.44
C CYS A 55 -9.82 9.69 -6.54
N THR A 56 -8.53 9.82 -6.77
CA THR A 56 -7.53 9.21 -5.88
C THR A 56 -7.25 10.13 -4.70
N ARG A 57 -7.24 9.58 -3.49
CA ARG A 57 -6.88 10.30 -2.26
C ARG A 57 -5.98 9.45 -1.38
N VAL A 58 -5.11 10.12 -0.65
CA VAL A 58 -4.32 9.51 0.41
C VAL A 58 -5.11 9.58 1.71
N VAL A 59 -5.28 8.43 2.36
CA VAL A 59 -5.83 8.36 3.71
C VAL A 59 -4.67 8.46 4.70
N PHE A 60 -4.76 9.43 5.62
CA PHE A 60 -3.77 9.71 6.64
C PHE A 60 -4.37 9.67 8.04
N HIS A 61 -3.51 9.60 9.04
CA HIS A 61 -3.89 9.61 10.45
C HIS A 61 -4.05 11.04 10.95
N LEU A 62 -5.17 11.30 11.62
CA LEU A 62 -5.48 12.55 12.31
C LEU A 62 -6.23 12.22 13.61
N ASP A 63 -5.62 12.53 14.76
CA ASP A 63 -6.21 12.33 16.10
C ASP A 63 -6.86 10.95 16.34
N GLY A 64 -6.18 9.88 15.92
CA GLY A 64 -6.67 8.51 16.07
C GLY A 64 -7.62 8.05 14.96
N ARG A 65 -8.06 8.94 14.07
CA ARG A 65 -9.01 8.68 13.00
C ARG A 65 -8.36 8.77 11.62
N ALA A 66 -8.96 8.07 10.67
CA ALA A 66 -8.61 8.20 9.26
C ALA A 66 -9.16 9.52 8.71
N ALA A 67 -8.35 10.21 7.93
CA ALA A 67 -8.74 11.44 7.27
C ALA A 67 -8.21 11.50 5.84
N LEU A 68 -8.89 12.27 4.99
CA LEU A 68 -8.49 12.53 3.61
C LEU A 68 -8.83 13.96 3.19
N ARG A 69 -8.20 14.44 2.13
CA ARG A 69 -8.56 15.72 1.51
C ARG A 69 -9.89 15.59 0.77
N PRO A 70 -10.84 16.54 0.91
CA PRO A 70 -12.14 16.45 0.27
C PRO A 70 -12.01 16.27 -1.25
N PRO A 71 -12.76 15.33 -1.84
CA PRO A 71 -13.00 15.32 -3.27
C PRO A 71 -13.68 16.63 -3.75
N PRO A 72 -13.56 17.01 -5.03
CA PRO A 72 -14.18 18.25 -5.54
C PRO A 72 -15.71 18.29 -5.40
N TRP A 73 -16.34 17.12 -5.39
CA TRP A 73 -17.79 16.94 -5.23
C TRP A 73 -18.24 16.92 -3.76
N ALA A 74 -17.32 16.83 -2.80
CA ALA A 74 -17.63 16.69 -1.37
C ALA A 74 -17.88 18.06 -0.71
N GLN A 75 -18.99 18.69 -1.08
CA GLN A 75 -19.37 20.04 -0.61
C GLN A 75 -20.26 20.02 0.64
N GLN A 76 -20.83 18.86 0.97
CA GLN A 76 -21.73 18.69 2.11
C GLN A 76 -20.95 18.49 3.42
N ARG A 77 -21.56 18.81 4.56
CA ARG A 77 -20.96 18.63 5.89
C ARG A 77 -20.70 17.15 6.22
N GLU A 78 -21.60 16.29 5.76
CA GLU A 78 -21.47 14.83 5.82
C GLU A 78 -21.50 14.29 4.41
N VAL A 79 -20.60 13.36 4.11
CA VAL A 79 -20.36 12.90 2.75
C VAL A 79 -20.28 11.38 2.75
N GLY A 80 -21.16 10.73 1.99
CA GLY A 80 -21.11 9.30 1.76
C GLY A 80 -20.01 8.93 0.76
N LEU A 81 -19.12 8.02 1.16
CA LEU A 81 -17.93 7.64 0.42
C LEU A 81 -17.90 6.13 0.18
N ARG A 82 -17.51 5.75 -1.03
CA ARG A 82 -17.01 4.40 -1.33
C ARG A 82 -15.49 4.47 -1.52
N LEU A 83 -14.76 3.70 -0.71
CA LEU A 83 -13.31 3.69 -0.62
C LEU A 83 -12.79 2.34 -1.10
N ARG A 84 -12.05 2.33 -2.19
CA ARG A 84 -11.32 1.14 -2.66
C ARG A 84 -9.83 1.37 -2.52
N ALA A 85 -9.15 0.53 -1.74
CA ALA A 85 -7.71 0.62 -1.63
C ALA A 85 -7.07 0.43 -3.02
N LEU A 86 -6.16 1.31 -3.37
CA LEU A 86 -5.34 1.13 -4.56
C LEU A 86 -4.07 0.40 -4.16
N PRO A 87 -3.58 -0.54 -4.99
CA PRO A 87 -2.30 -1.17 -4.75
C PRO A 87 -1.22 -0.09 -4.59
N ASP A 88 -0.33 -0.32 -3.63
CA ASP A 88 0.81 0.56 -3.49
C ASP A 88 1.67 0.42 -4.75
N ARG A 89 1.98 1.54 -5.41
CA ARG A 89 2.86 1.51 -6.59
C ARG A 89 4.28 1.13 -6.16
N ARG A 90 4.59 1.20 -4.86
CA ARG A 90 5.85 0.73 -4.27
C ARG A 90 5.93 -0.78 -4.13
N ALA A 91 4.82 -1.52 -4.22
CA ALA A 91 4.83 -2.98 -4.12
C ALA A 91 5.67 -3.66 -5.21
N HIS A 92 6.00 -2.94 -6.29
CA HIS A 92 6.83 -3.46 -7.39
C HIS A 92 8.15 -2.70 -7.58
N GLN A 93 8.50 -1.73 -6.73
CA GLN A 93 9.82 -1.11 -6.80
C GLN A 93 10.78 -1.86 -5.90
N ILE A 94 11.52 -2.78 -6.51
CA ILE A 94 12.66 -3.44 -5.90
C ILE A 94 13.62 -2.36 -5.40
N PRO A 95 13.96 -2.35 -4.09
CA PRO A 95 14.95 -1.42 -3.55
C PRO A 95 16.27 -1.51 -4.33
N ARG A 96 16.93 -0.37 -4.57
CA ARG A 96 18.14 -0.31 -5.42
C ARG A 96 19.27 -1.22 -4.96
N ASP A 97 19.44 -1.36 -3.65
CA ASP A 97 20.44 -2.24 -3.04
C ASP A 97 20.09 -3.73 -3.17
N LEU A 98 18.80 -4.08 -3.07
CA LEU A 98 18.34 -5.43 -3.40
C LEU A 98 18.54 -5.73 -4.90
N ALA A 99 18.21 -4.79 -5.78
CA ALA A 99 18.43 -4.93 -7.23
C ALA A 99 19.92 -5.13 -7.56
N ALA A 100 20.81 -4.32 -6.96
CA ALA A 100 22.25 -4.47 -7.12
C ALA A 100 22.78 -5.81 -6.59
N ALA A 101 22.23 -6.31 -5.48
CA ALA A 101 22.62 -7.61 -4.93
C ALA A 101 22.18 -8.78 -5.82
N LEU A 102 20.97 -8.73 -6.38
CA LEU A 102 20.47 -9.72 -7.35
C LEU A 102 21.31 -9.72 -8.63
N GLU A 103 21.64 -8.54 -9.14
CA GLU A 103 22.52 -8.38 -10.31
C GLU A 103 23.93 -8.92 -10.05
N THR A 104 24.51 -8.60 -8.89
CA THR A 104 25.85 -9.11 -8.48
C THR A 104 25.86 -10.63 -8.36
N ALA A 105 24.76 -11.23 -7.89
CA ALA A 105 24.61 -12.67 -7.79
C ALA A 105 24.21 -13.35 -9.12
N ALA A 106 23.96 -12.57 -10.18
CA ALA A 106 23.43 -13.04 -11.47
C ALA A 106 22.12 -13.86 -11.32
N VAL A 107 21.26 -13.47 -10.38
CA VAL A 107 19.99 -14.15 -10.10
C VAL A 107 18.84 -13.31 -10.66
N THR A 108 18.00 -13.92 -11.49
CA THR A 108 16.76 -13.31 -12.00
C THR A 108 15.59 -13.59 -11.05
N ILE A 109 14.51 -12.82 -11.16
CA ILE A 109 13.30 -12.98 -10.31
C ILE A 109 12.07 -13.39 -11.12
N ASP A 110 12.24 -13.65 -12.41
CA ASP A 110 11.14 -13.89 -13.36
C ASP A 110 10.35 -15.17 -13.06
N HIS A 111 10.95 -16.09 -12.29
CA HIS A 111 10.33 -17.34 -11.83
C HIS A 111 9.54 -17.19 -10.53
N LEU A 112 9.58 -16.02 -9.87
CA LEU A 112 8.85 -15.79 -8.62
C LEU A 112 7.39 -15.43 -8.89
N THR A 113 6.51 -15.83 -7.97
CA THR A 113 5.14 -15.30 -7.97
C THR A 113 5.12 -13.86 -7.48
N ASP A 114 4.10 -13.10 -7.89
CA ASP A 114 3.89 -11.74 -7.38
C ASP A 114 3.79 -11.69 -5.85
N ALA A 115 3.24 -12.74 -5.23
CA ALA A 115 3.10 -12.84 -3.78
C ALA A 115 4.47 -12.99 -3.09
N ASP A 116 5.32 -13.89 -3.61
CA ASP A 116 6.67 -14.12 -3.07
C ASP A 116 7.54 -12.88 -3.22
N LEU A 117 7.52 -12.26 -4.41
CA LEU A 117 8.25 -11.03 -4.69
C LEU A 117 7.82 -9.90 -3.75
N THR A 118 6.51 -9.74 -3.54
CA THR A 118 5.96 -8.73 -2.62
C THR A 118 6.46 -8.97 -1.20
N GLN A 119 6.36 -10.20 -0.69
CA GLN A 119 6.80 -10.56 0.67
C GLN A 119 8.30 -10.31 0.87
N MET A 120 9.15 -10.69 -0.10
CA MET A 120 10.59 -10.48 -0.04
C MET A 120 10.96 -8.99 -0.05
N VAL A 121 10.31 -8.20 -0.90
CA VAL A 121 10.52 -6.74 -0.97
C VAL A 121 10.06 -6.05 0.31
N GLU A 122 8.90 -6.42 0.86
CA GLU A 122 8.40 -5.88 2.13
C GLU A 122 9.37 -6.14 3.27
N MET A 123 9.88 -7.37 3.40
CA MET A 123 10.88 -7.72 4.40
C MET A 123 12.12 -6.81 4.34
N VAL A 124 12.63 -6.52 3.13
CA VAL A 124 13.78 -5.63 2.95
C VAL A 124 13.41 -4.18 3.29
N ILE A 125 12.26 -3.68 2.84
CA ILE A 125 11.81 -2.30 3.11
C ILE A 125 11.63 -2.03 4.61
N GLU A 126 11.14 -3.00 5.37
CA GLU A 126 10.91 -2.84 6.82
C GLU A 126 12.20 -2.79 7.65
N ALA A 127 13.33 -3.20 7.07
CA ALA A 127 14.63 -3.21 7.75
C ALA A 127 15.29 -1.83 7.72
N HIS A 128 15.13 -1.09 8.82
CA HIS A 128 15.70 0.26 8.99
C HIS A 128 17.14 0.23 9.55
N ASP A 129 17.51 -0.83 10.28
CA ASP A 129 18.87 -1.04 10.73
C ASP A 129 19.75 -1.54 9.57
N PRO A 130 20.92 -0.92 9.29
CA PRO A 130 21.76 -1.31 8.16
C PRO A 130 22.25 -2.76 8.19
N ALA A 131 22.55 -3.31 9.36
CA ALA A 131 23.04 -4.67 9.49
C ALA A 131 21.90 -5.69 9.27
N VAL A 132 20.72 -5.41 9.84
CA VAL A 132 19.51 -6.23 9.60
C VAL A 132 19.10 -6.18 8.13
N ARG A 133 19.21 -5.01 7.51
CA ARG A 133 18.91 -4.83 6.08
C ARG A 133 19.84 -5.65 5.20
N ALA A 134 21.15 -5.60 5.43
CA ALA A 134 22.12 -6.40 4.69
C ALA A 134 21.83 -7.91 4.83
N ALA A 135 21.59 -8.39 6.06
CA ALA A 135 21.27 -9.79 6.31
C ALA A 135 19.99 -10.25 5.58
N ARG A 136 18.95 -9.41 5.57
CA ARG A 136 17.70 -9.69 4.85
C ARG A 136 17.90 -9.71 3.35
N ILE A 137 18.71 -8.81 2.78
CA ILE A 137 19.05 -8.82 1.35
C ILE A 137 19.78 -10.12 1.00
N THR A 138 20.77 -10.54 1.78
CA THR A 138 21.46 -11.83 1.58
C THR A 138 20.46 -13.00 1.60
N ALA A 139 19.56 -13.03 2.59
CA ALA A 139 18.55 -14.08 2.71
C ALA A 139 17.60 -14.13 1.49
N VAL A 140 17.17 -12.97 0.98
CA VAL A 140 16.36 -12.91 -0.25
C VAL A 140 17.12 -13.48 -1.42
N VAL A 141 18.35 -13.02 -1.69
CA VAL A 141 19.15 -13.50 -2.83
C VAL A 141 19.34 -15.03 -2.78
N THR A 142 19.65 -15.57 -1.60
CA THR A 142 19.77 -17.03 -1.41
C THR A 142 18.45 -17.76 -1.68
N ALA A 143 17.33 -17.24 -1.20
CA ALA A 143 16.01 -17.85 -1.41
C ALA A 143 15.61 -17.84 -2.89
N VAL A 144 15.84 -16.74 -3.61
CA VAL A 144 15.54 -16.63 -5.04
C VAL A 144 16.38 -17.62 -5.85
N ALA A 145 17.69 -17.72 -5.55
CA ALA A 145 18.59 -18.67 -6.20
C ALA A 145 18.13 -20.13 -5.98
N ALA A 146 17.79 -20.50 -4.74
CA ALA A 146 17.30 -21.84 -4.43
C ALA A 146 15.99 -22.19 -5.17
N THR A 147 15.11 -21.20 -5.35
CA THR A 147 13.86 -21.37 -6.08
C THR A 147 14.11 -21.53 -7.59
N ALA A 148 15.13 -20.85 -8.14
CA ALA A 148 15.55 -21.00 -9.53
C ALA A 148 16.08 -22.42 -9.80
N ASP A 149 16.91 -22.94 -8.90
CA ASP A 149 17.45 -24.29 -9.00
C ASP A 149 16.33 -25.35 -8.97
N GLN A 150 15.32 -25.16 -8.11
CA GLN A 150 14.16 -26.06 -8.05
C GLN A 150 13.33 -26.03 -9.33
N ALA A 151 13.12 -24.85 -9.93
CA ALA A 151 12.43 -24.71 -11.20
C ALA A 151 13.19 -25.38 -12.36
N ALA A 152 14.52 -25.30 -12.35
CA ALA A 152 15.38 -25.94 -13.36
C ALA A 152 15.38 -27.47 -13.26
N VAL A 153 15.23 -28.05 -12.06
CA VAL A 153 15.21 -29.51 -11.85
C VAL A 153 13.85 -30.15 -12.18
N GLN A 154 12.77 -29.37 -12.16
CA GLN A 154 11.41 -29.84 -12.46
C GLN A 154 10.99 -29.64 -13.93
N SER A 155 11.84 -29.03 -14.76
CA SER A 155 11.65 -28.79 -16.20
C SER A 155 12.34 -29.86 -17.04
#